data_AF-A0A2D7JJ58-F1
#
_entry.id   AF-A0A2D7JJ58-F1
#
_cell.length_a   1.000
_cell.length_b   1.000
_cell.length_c   1.000
_cell.angle_alpha   90.00
_cell.angle_beta   90.00
_cell.angle_gamma   90.00
#
_symmetry.space_group_name_H-M   'P 1'
#
loop_
_entity.id
_entity.type
_entity.pdbx_description
1 polymer ?
#
loop_
_entity_poly.entity_id
_entity_poly.type
_entity_poly.pdbx_seq_one_letter_code
_entity_poly.pdbx_strand_id
1 'polypeptide(L)'
;MLQFPAWKMVLVAVVCALGLAYAVPNVANLRVSEDWPRWLPGQTINLGLDLRGGSHLLLQVETDVVVRERLEAIQDDTRRALRRAKIGYTNLGVSDQAVTFQLRNANDRERALTAIRSVDSQADAAIDGTAAEVALSDVLVQELKDRALVQSIEIVRRRIDETGTREPTIQRQGKNRIVVQLPGIDDPDRIKSLLGKTAKLTFQMVDIQASVEDALAGRVPPGSRLLPGEDPQTGPSHYVVRRRIMVSGDRLVDASSGFDQNNRSAVFIRFDQVGARQFGRATQENVNRPFAIVLDGKVISAPVINEPILGGTAQITGDFSVAEAQDLALLLRAGALPAPLRVVEERTVGPGLGKDSIAAGETASIIGMVLVIGFMIVTYGRFGIMADIALFFNVVLILAVLSLLQATLTLPGIAGIILTIGMAVDANVLIFERIREEVRYGRSPFNAVEIGYQRALTTIIDSNLTTLFAAVFLYSFGSGPIRGFAVTLAIGILTSMFTAIMLTRLMVVQWLRRRRPTELDL
;
A
#
# COMPACT_ATOMS: atom_id res chain seq x y z
N MET A 1 -1.30 37.83 -37.84
CA MET A 1 -0.24 37.60 -36.83
C MET A 1 0.69 36.49 -37.32
N LEU A 2 1.46 36.83 -38.36
CA LEU A 2 2.32 35.92 -39.14
C LEU A 2 3.58 35.45 -38.42
N GLN A 3 3.94 36.03 -37.27
CA GLN A 3 5.13 35.69 -36.53
C GLN A 3 4.79 34.60 -35.52
N PHE A 4 5.19 33.35 -35.79
CA PHE A 4 5.39 32.40 -34.72
C PHE A 4 6.52 32.98 -33.85
N PRO A 5 6.24 33.42 -32.62
CA PRO A 5 7.27 34.04 -31.80
C PRO A 5 8.42 33.06 -31.60
N ALA A 6 9.66 33.54 -31.65
CA ALA A 6 10.85 32.68 -31.51
C ALA A 6 10.79 31.83 -30.24
N TRP A 7 10.26 32.38 -29.15
CA TRP A 7 10.06 31.65 -27.90
C TRP A 7 9.11 30.45 -28.04
N LYS A 8 8.06 30.52 -28.87
CA LYS A 8 7.15 29.37 -29.12
C LYS A 8 7.84 28.29 -29.92
N MET A 9 8.71 28.66 -30.87
CA MET A 9 9.50 27.69 -31.64
C MET A 9 10.51 26.96 -30.75
N VAL A 10 11.20 27.71 -29.90
CA VAL A 10 12.12 27.14 -28.90
C VAL A 10 11.37 26.24 -27.92
N LEU A 11 10.20 26.66 -27.43
CA LEU A 11 9.37 25.85 -26.55
C LEU A 11 9.00 24.50 -27.20
N VAL A 12 8.52 24.52 -28.44
CA VAL A 12 8.16 23.28 -29.16
C VAL A 12 9.38 22.38 -29.33
N ALA A 13 10.52 22.92 -29.74
CA ALA A 13 11.75 22.15 -29.90
C ALA A 13 12.24 21.54 -28.58
N VAL A 14 12.21 22.31 -27.48
CA VAL A 14 12.61 21.84 -26.14
C VAL A 14 11.67 20.74 -25.65
N VAL A 15 10.35 20.91 -25.78
CA VAL A 15 9.38 19.90 -25.34
C VAL A 15 9.54 18.62 -26.16
N CYS A 16 9.75 18.70 -27.47
CA CYS A 16 10.00 17.52 -28.31
C CYS A 16 11.32 16.82 -27.94
N ALA A 17 12.39 17.59 -27.69
CA ALA A 17 13.69 17.05 -27.31
C ALA A 17 13.65 16.37 -25.92
N LEU A 18 13.00 16.99 -24.94
CA LEU A 18 12.75 16.40 -23.63
C LEU A 18 11.86 15.16 -23.75
N GLY A 19 10.81 15.22 -24.57
CA GLY A 19 9.96 14.07 -24.86
C GLY A 19 10.77 12.87 -25.33
N LEU A 20 11.65 13.07 -26.32
CA LEU A 20 12.55 12.02 -26.79
C LEU A 20 13.50 11.53 -25.67
N ALA A 21 14.14 12.44 -24.93
CA ALA A 21 15.06 12.07 -23.86
C ALA A 21 14.43 11.21 -22.76
N TYR A 22 13.20 11.52 -22.34
CA TYR A 22 12.45 10.76 -21.34
C TYR A 22 11.77 9.49 -21.91
N ALA A 23 11.55 9.42 -23.23
CA ALA A 23 10.97 8.24 -23.88
C ALA A 23 12.02 7.17 -24.24
N VAL A 24 13.28 7.55 -24.52
CA VAL A 24 14.36 6.63 -24.92
C VAL A 24 14.54 5.43 -23.96
N PRO A 25 14.53 5.58 -22.62
CA PRO A 25 14.65 4.45 -21.71
C PRO A 25 13.59 3.37 -21.91
N ASN A 26 12.38 3.75 -22.34
CA ASN A 26 11.26 2.83 -22.54
C ASN A 26 11.38 2.02 -23.83
N VAL A 27 11.87 2.65 -24.91
CA VAL A 27 12.00 2.02 -26.24
C VAL A 27 13.26 1.19 -26.33
N ALA A 28 14.33 1.66 -25.69
CA ALA A 28 15.62 1.02 -25.80
C ALA A 28 15.59 -0.40 -25.24
N ASN A 29 14.89 -0.68 -24.13
CA ASN A 29 14.97 -1.93 -23.35
C ASN A 29 16.41 -2.44 -23.13
N LEU A 30 17.40 -1.61 -23.47
CA LEU A 30 18.81 -1.73 -23.22
C LEU A 30 18.84 -1.54 -21.73
N ARG A 31 19.05 -2.65 -21.01
CA ARG A 31 19.60 -2.67 -19.67
C ARG A 31 20.29 -1.35 -19.45
N VAL A 32 19.76 -0.52 -18.54
CA VAL A 32 20.40 0.70 -18.06
C VAL A 32 21.86 0.32 -17.82
N SER A 33 22.70 0.56 -18.82
CA SER A 33 24.08 0.14 -18.81
C SER A 33 24.71 0.92 -17.67
N GLU A 34 25.75 0.40 -17.04
CA GLU A 34 26.52 1.17 -16.06
C GLU A 34 27.01 2.52 -16.64
N ASP A 35 26.96 2.69 -17.97
CA ASP A 35 27.29 3.90 -18.73
C ASP A 35 26.12 4.89 -18.97
N TRP A 36 24.90 4.66 -18.44
CA TRP A 36 23.81 5.64 -18.59
C TRP A 36 24.17 6.93 -17.83
N PRO A 37 24.26 8.10 -18.49
CA PRO A 37 24.71 9.29 -17.81
C PRO A 37 23.73 9.69 -16.70
N ARG A 38 24.22 9.91 -15.47
CA ARG A 38 23.38 10.21 -14.29
C ARG A 38 22.51 11.48 -14.43
N TRP A 39 22.81 12.32 -15.42
CA TRP A 39 22.06 13.53 -15.74
C TRP A 39 20.87 13.29 -16.70
N LEU A 40 20.76 12.09 -17.30
CA LEU A 40 19.65 11.69 -18.15
C LEU A 40 18.59 10.89 -17.36
N PRO A 41 17.30 11.07 -17.66
CA PRO A 41 16.23 10.33 -16.98
C PRO A 41 16.37 8.83 -17.21
N GLY A 42 16.52 8.05 -16.14
CA GLY A 42 16.69 6.59 -16.22
C GLY A 42 15.43 5.79 -15.89
N GLN A 43 14.31 6.45 -15.60
CA GLN A 43 13.10 5.77 -15.12
C GLN A 43 12.27 5.23 -16.29
N THR A 44 11.95 3.95 -16.26
CA THR A 44 11.00 3.33 -17.20
C THR A 44 9.57 3.51 -16.71
N ILE A 45 8.60 3.30 -17.60
CA ILE A 45 7.17 3.27 -17.26
C ILE A 45 6.92 2.17 -16.22
N ASN A 46 6.17 2.51 -15.17
CA ASN A 46 5.75 1.53 -14.19
C ASN A 46 4.58 0.72 -14.76
N LEU A 47 4.67 -0.61 -14.79
CA LEU A 47 3.62 -1.47 -15.31
C LEU A 47 2.75 -1.96 -14.15
N GLY A 48 1.43 -1.91 -14.32
CA GLY A 48 0.46 -2.35 -13.33
C GLY A 48 0.35 -3.85 -13.19
N LEU A 49 -0.40 -4.27 -12.17
CA LEU A 49 -0.62 -5.68 -11.83
C LEU A 49 -1.16 -6.49 -13.02
N ASP A 50 -2.09 -5.90 -13.79
CA ASP A 50 -2.69 -6.55 -14.96
C ASP A 50 -1.68 -6.87 -16.06
N LEU A 51 -0.54 -6.17 -16.08
CA LEU A 51 0.50 -6.31 -17.10
C LEU A 51 1.70 -7.13 -16.60
N ARG A 52 2.10 -6.95 -15.32
CA ARG A 52 3.21 -7.69 -14.70
C ARG A 52 2.80 -9.06 -14.14
N GLY A 53 1.50 -9.27 -13.92
CA GLY A 53 1.01 -10.33 -13.04
C GLY A 53 1.26 -10.01 -11.57
N GLY A 54 0.58 -10.73 -10.67
CA GLY A 54 0.74 -10.64 -9.23
C GLY A 54 -0.55 -10.84 -8.45
N SER A 55 -0.53 -10.50 -7.16
CA SER A 55 -1.66 -10.69 -6.24
C SER A 55 -2.24 -9.37 -5.73
N HIS A 56 -3.57 -9.31 -5.67
CA HIS A 56 -4.36 -8.25 -5.06
C HIS A 56 -5.12 -8.83 -3.86
N LEU A 57 -4.80 -8.34 -2.66
CA LEU A 57 -5.41 -8.77 -1.41
C LEU A 57 -6.13 -7.59 -0.76
N LEU A 58 -7.41 -7.79 -0.41
CA LEU A 58 -8.15 -6.88 0.45
C LEU A 58 -8.22 -7.48 1.85
N LEU A 59 -7.50 -6.87 2.78
CA LEU A 59 -7.43 -7.30 4.17
C LEU A 59 -8.35 -6.43 5.03
N GLN A 60 -9.06 -7.02 5.97
CA GLN A 60 -9.83 -6.32 7.00
C GLN A 60 -9.15 -6.48 8.34
N VAL A 61 -8.92 -5.35 9.02
CA VAL A 61 -8.37 -5.34 10.37
C VAL A 61 -9.51 -5.57 11.36
N GLU A 62 -9.38 -6.56 12.24
CA GLU A 62 -10.36 -6.83 13.30
C GLU A 62 -10.18 -5.87 14.48
N THR A 63 -10.50 -4.60 14.27
CA THR A 63 -10.26 -3.52 15.23
C THR A 63 -10.99 -3.70 16.57
N ASP A 64 -12.06 -4.49 16.61
CA ASP A 64 -12.83 -4.74 17.84
C ASP A 64 -12.04 -5.59 18.84
N VAL A 65 -11.03 -6.36 18.38
CA VAL A 65 -10.10 -7.07 19.26
C VAL A 65 -9.27 -6.07 20.09
N VAL A 66 -8.81 -4.97 19.49
CA VAL A 66 -8.01 -3.94 20.18
C VAL A 66 -8.81 -3.25 21.28
N VAL A 67 -10.08 -2.95 21.00
CA VAL A 67 -10.98 -2.33 21.98
C VAL A 67 -11.19 -3.28 23.17
N ARG A 68 -11.40 -4.57 22.90
CA ARG A 68 -11.55 -5.60 23.93
C ARG A 68 -10.28 -5.77 24.78
N GLU A 69 -9.11 -5.84 24.16
CA GLU A 69 -7.83 -5.91 24.88
C GLU A 69 -7.63 -4.68 25.79
N ARG A 70 -8.05 -3.48 25.34
CA ARG A 70 -8.01 -2.27 26.18
C ARG A 70 -8.96 -2.38 27.38
N LEU A 71 -10.18 -2.90 27.18
CA LEU A 71 -11.15 -3.12 28.27
C LEU A 71 -10.64 -4.14 29.28
N GLU A 72 -10.03 -5.24 28.82
CA GLU A 72 -9.40 -6.24 29.69
C GLU A 72 -8.24 -5.65 30.50
N ALA A 73 -7.43 -4.78 29.90
CA ALA A 73 -6.36 -4.07 30.61
C ALA A 73 -6.94 -3.16 31.71
N ILE A 74 -8.00 -2.40 31.40
CA ILE A 74 -8.71 -1.55 32.37
C ILE A 74 -9.36 -2.39 33.48
N GLN A 75 -9.92 -3.55 33.15
CA GLN A 75 -10.47 -4.49 34.12
C GLN A 75 -9.39 -4.94 35.11
N ASP A 76 -8.20 -5.31 34.61
CA ASP A 76 -7.08 -5.75 35.42
C ASP A 76 -6.49 -4.62 36.28
N ASP A 77 -6.38 -3.41 35.76
CA ASP A 77 -5.94 -2.24 36.53
C ASP A 77 -6.96 -1.84 37.59
N THR A 78 -8.24 -1.81 37.25
CA THR A 78 -9.35 -1.59 38.20
C THR A 78 -9.29 -2.63 39.32
N ARG A 79 -9.07 -3.91 38.98
CA ARG A 79 -8.90 -5.00 39.94
C ARG A 79 -7.78 -4.70 40.95
N ARG A 80 -6.62 -4.21 40.46
CA ARG A 80 -5.46 -3.87 41.29
C ARG A 80 -5.72 -2.65 42.17
N ALA A 81 -6.32 -1.61 41.61
CA ALA A 81 -6.63 -0.38 42.33
C ALA A 81 -7.61 -0.64 43.48
N LEU A 82 -8.70 -1.38 43.22
CA LEU A 82 -9.68 -1.75 44.25
C LEU A 82 -9.07 -2.61 45.36
N ARG A 83 -8.19 -3.57 45.01
CA ARG A 83 -7.47 -4.38 46.02
C ARG A 83 -6.53 -3.55 46.89
N ARG A 84 -5.76 -2.61 46.30
CA ARG A 84 -4.88 -1.71 47.06
C ARG A 84 -5.68 -0.81 48.01
N ALA A 85 -6.84 -0.33 47.57
CA ALA A 85 -7.75 0.47 48.38
C ALA A 85 -8.56 -0.36 49.41
N LYS A 86 -8.40 -1.69 49.42
CA LYS A 86 -9.14 -2.64 50.25
C LYS A 86 -10.67 -2.54 50.07
N ILE A 87 -11.12 -2.30 48.84
CA ILE A 87 -12.54 -2.20 48.48
C ILE A 87 -13.02 -3.58 48.00
N GLY A 88 -14.10 -4.08 48.59
CA GLY A 88 -14.72 -5.34 48.21
C GLY A 88 -15.62 -5.20 46.97
N TYR A 89 -15.42 -6.05 45.97
CA TYR A 89 -16.25 -6.10 44.75
C TYR A 89 -16.63 -7.54 44.37
N THR A 90 -17.66 -7.66 43.54
CA THR A 90 -18.16 -8.90 42.93
C THR A 90 -18.39 -8.69 41.44
N ASN A 91 -18.41 -9.78 40.66
CA ASN A 91 -18.74 -9.80 39.23
C ASN A 91 -17.96 -8.80 38.35
N LEU A 92 -16.65 -8.67 38.58
CA LEU A 92 -15.79 -7.83 37.74
C LEU A 92 -15.59 -8.48 36.36
N GLY A 93 -16.24 -7.94 35.34
CA GLY A 93 -16.22 -8.44 33.97
C GLY A 93 -16.15 -7.32 32.93
N VAL A 94 -16.07 -7.73 31.66
CA VAL A 94 -16.19 -6.85 30.49
C VAL A 94 -17.54 -7.18 29.84
N SER A 95 -18.38 -6.18 29.61
CA SER A 95 -19.66 -6.30 28.92
C SER A 95 -19.77 -5.20 27.87
N ASP A 96 -20.09 -5.58 26.63
CA ASP A 96 -20.18 -4.68 25.47
C ASP A 96 -18.94 -3.80 25.27
N GLN A 97 -18.96 -2.57 25.79
CA GLN A 97 -17.89 -1.57 25.70
C GLN A 97 -17.49 -0.99 27.06
N ALA A 98 -17.86 -1.67 28.14
CA ALA A 98 -17.61 -1.22 29.49
C ALA A 98 -17.10 -2.34 30.40
N VAL A 99 -16.34 -1.95 31.41
CA VAL A 99 -15.98 -2.82 32.52
C VAL A 99 -17.05 -2.66 33.60
N THR A 100 -17.73 -3.75 33.93
CA THR A 100 -18.82 -3.75 34.92
C THR A 100 -18.40 -4.51 36.17
N PHE A 101 -18.80 -4.01 37.33
CA PHE A 101 -18.63 -4.71 38.61
C PHE A 101 -19.64 -4.21 39.64
N GLN A 102 -19.81 -4.97 40.72
CA GLN A 102 -20.66 -4.59 41.85
C GLN A 102 -19.81 -4.36 43.10
N LEU A 103 -20.04 -3.25 43.79
CA LEU A 103 -19.44 -2.95 45.09
C LEU A 103 -20.18 -3.73 46.18
N ARG A 104 -19.43 -4.31 47.13
CA ARG A 104 -20.03 -4.98 48.29
C ARG A 104 -20.67 -4.01 49.28
N ASN A 105 -20.20 -2.77 49.32
CA ASN A 105 -20.69 -1.73 50.21
C ASN A 105 -20.92 -0.43 49.43
N ALA A 106 -22.13 0.13 49.52
CA ALA A 106 -22.47 1.37 48.83
C ALA A 106 -21.68 2.59 49.36
N ASN A 107 -21.22 2.55 50.62
CA ASN A 107 -20.42 3.62 51.22
C ASN A 107 -19.02 3.75 50.61
N ASP A 108 -18.55 2.76 49.85
CA ASP A 108 -17.25 2.80 49.18
C ASP A 108 -17.27 3.53 47.83
N ARG A 109 -18.42 4.08 47.40
CA ARG A 109 -18.62 4.71 46.08
C ARG A 109 -17.59 5.80 45.76
N GLU A 110 -17.40 6.78 46.64
CA GLU A 110 -16.44 7.87 46.39
C GLU A 110 -15.00 7.35 46.33
N ARG A 111 -14.63 6.46 47.25
CA ARG A 111 -13.29 5.85 47.27
C ARG A 111 -13.03 5.02 46.01
N ALA A 112 -14.03 4.31 45.52
CA ALA A 112 -13.96 3.53 44.28
C ALA A 112 -13.81 4.44 43.05
N LEU A 113 -14.60 5.51 42.94
CA LEU A 113 -14.47 6.50 41.87
C LEU A 113 -13.08 7.14 41.84
N THR A 114 -12.52 7.53 43.00
CA THR A 114 -11.16 8.06 43.08
C THR A 114 -10.12 7.02 42.65
N ALA A 115 -10.27 5.77 43.06
CA ALA A 115 -9.36 4.69 42.68
C ALA A 115 -9.40 4.40 41.17
N ILE A 116 -10.57 4.43 40.53
CA ILE A 116 -10.73 4.20 39.09
C ILE A 116 -10.19 5.38 38.28
N ARG A 117 -10.48 6.62 38.68
CA ARG A 117 -9.93 7.82 38.01
C ARG A 117 -8.41 7.91 38.12
N SER A 118 -7.81 7.28 39.12
CA SER A 118 -6.35 7.16 39.25
C SER A 118 -5.72 6.17 38.27
N VAL A 119 -6.52 5.24 37.73
CA VAL A 119 -6.09 4.24 36.75
C VAL A 119 -6.17 4.80 35.33
N ASP A 120 -7.29 5.42 34.97
CA ASP A 120 -7.49 6.05 33.67
C ASP A 120 -8.32 7.33 33.84
N SER A 121 -7.67 8.47 33.64
CA SER A 121 -8.31 9.79 33.76
C SER A 121 -9.29 10.07 32.63
N GLN A 122 -9.25 9.28 31.55
CA GLN A 122 -10.10 9.45 30.36
C GLN A 122 -11.29 8.47 30.34
N ALA A 123 -11.39 7.56 31.31
CA ALA A 123 -12.50 6.62 31.39
C ALA A 123 -13.72 7.26 32.07
N ASP A 124 -14.89 7.14 31.43
CA ASP A 124 -16.16 7.57 32.02
C ASP A 124 -16.63 6.49 32.99
N ALA A 125 -16.36 6.74 34.28
CA ALA A 125 -16.77 5.87 35.37
C ALA A 125 -18.08 6.37 35.99
N ALA A 126 -19.14 5.59 35.87
CA ALA A 126 -20.43 5.81 36.50
C ALA A 126 -20.68 4.75 37.59
N ILE A 127 -21.19 5.18 38.75
CA ILE A 127 -21.62 4.26 39.81
C ILE A 127 -23.03 4.63 40.24
N ASP A 128 -23.97 3.72 40.01
CA ASP A 128 -25.37 3.79 40.43
C ASP A 128 -25.65 2.76 41.54
N GLY A 129 -25.86 3.25 42.76
CA GLY A 129 -25.97 2.42 43.97
C GLY A 129 -24.70 1.58 44.20
N THR A 130 -24.82 0.27 43.99
CA THR A 130 -23.71 -0.70 44.09
C THR A 130 -23.18 -1.15 42.72
N ALA A 131 -23.86 -0.83 41.62
CA ALA A 131 -23.42 -1.18 40.28
C ALA A 131 -22.47 -0.09 39.75
N ALA A 132 -21.29 -0.51 39.28
CA ALA A 132 -20.29 0.36 38.71
C ALA A 132 -19.98 -0.06 37.28
N GLU A 133 -19.89 0.95 36.42
CA GLU A 133 -19.60 0.80 34.99
C GLU A 133 -18.49 1.78 34.61
N VAL A 134 -17.50 1.28 33.87
CA VAL A 134 -16.39 2.08 33.34
C VAL A 134 -16.38 1.91 31.83
N ALA A 135 -16.91 2.90 31.11
CA ALA A 135 -17.04 2.88 29.67
C ALA A 135 -15.89 3.62 28.98
N LEU A 136 -15.52 3.15 27.79
CA LEU A 136 -14.66 3.91 26.87
C LEU A 136 -15.51 4.93 26.11
N SER A 137 -15.00 6.16 25.97
CA SER A 137 -15.68 7.16 25.14
C SER A 137 -15.63 6.78 23.66
N ASP A 138 -16.68 7.13 22.90
CA ASP A 138 -16.76 6.88 21.46
C ASP A 138 -15.56 7.46 20.69
N VAL A 139 -15.08 8.63 21.11
CA VAL A 139 -13.90 9.30 20.54
C VAL A 139 -12.66 8.44 20.72
N LEU A 140 -12.42 7.93 21.93
CA LEU A 140 -11.28 7.06 22.21
C LEU A 140 -11.38 5.73 21.47
N VAL A 141 -12.59 5.16 21.35
CA VAL A 141 -12.81 3.94 20.57
C VAL A 141 -12.43 4.17 19.10
N GLN A 142 -12.89 5.27 18.47
CA GLN A 142 -12.50 5.57 17.09
C GLN A 142 -10.99 5.79 16.95
N GLU A 143 -10.37 6.50 17.89
CA GLU A 143 -8.91 6.73 17.88
C GLU A 143 -8.13 5.41 17.98
N LEU A 144 -8.56 4.47 18.83
CA LEU A 144 -7.95 3.14 18.94
C LEU A 144 -8.08 2.36 17.64
N LYS A 145 -9.27 2.40 17.00
CA LYS A 145 -9.51 1.71 15.72
C LYS A 145 -8.64 2.30 14.60
N ASP A 146 -8.56 3.62 14.49
CA ASP A 146 -7.73 4.30 13.49
C ASP A 146 -6.23 4.05 13.73
N ARG A 147 -5.78 4.11 14.99
CA ARG A 147 -4.39 3.81 15.35
C ARG A 147 -4.03 2.36 15.02
N ALA A 148 -4.91 1.42 15.33
CA ALA A 148 -4.71 0.01 15.00
C ALA A 148 -4.59 -0.21 13.49
N LEU A 149 -5.37 0.50 12.68
CA LEU A 149 -5.30 0.41 11.23
C LEU A 149 -3.99 0.99 10.67
N VAL A 150 -3.61 2.20 11.10
CA VAL A 150 -2.36 2.84 10.66
C VAL A 150 -1.15 1.99 11.03
N GLN A 151 -1.13 1.46 12.26
CA GLN A 151 -0.07 0.56 12.71
C GLN A 151 -0.07 -0.75 11.90
N SER A 152 -1.24 -1.33 11.61
CA SER A 152 -1.33 -2.54 10.78
C SER A 152 -0.77 -2.32 9.37
N ILE A 153 -1.04 -1.17 8.75
CA ILE A 153 -0.47 -0.80 7.43
C ILE A 153 1.06 -0.77 7.48
N GLU A 154 1.63 -0.19 8.53
CA GLU A 154 3.09 -0.10 8.71
C GLU A 154 3.72 -1.49 8.92
N ILE A 155 3.09 -2.36 9.72
CA ILE A 155 3.57 -3.74 9.91
C ILE A 155 3.46 -4.54 8.61
N VAL A 156 2.35 -4.43 7.87
CA VAL A 156 2.16 -5.07 6.56
C VAL A 156 3.25 -4.60 5.59
N ARG A 157 3.58 -3.31 5.57
CA ARG A 157 4.68 -2.76 4.76
C ARG A 157 6.02 -3.41 5.09
N ARG A 158 6.42 -3.43 6.37
CA ARG A 158 7.68 -4.06 6.80
C ARG A 158 7.75 -5.54 6.42
N ARG A 159 6.66 -6.29 6.61
CA ARG A 159 6.62 -7.72 6.23
C ARG A 159 6.81 -7.93 4.74
N ILE A 160 6.23 -7.07 3.92
CA ILE A 160 6.35 -7.15 2.46
C ILE A 160 7.75 -6.72 2.00
N ASP A 161 8.31 -5.67 2.57
CA ASP A 161 9.67 -5.21 2.26
C ASP A 161 10.71 -6.32 2.52
N GLU A 162 10.54 -7.07 3.62
CA GLU A 162 11.38 -8.23 3.96
C GLU A 162 11.22 -9.41 2.99
N THR A 163 10.08 -9.54 2.29
CA THR A 163 9.91 -10.55 1.24
C THR A 163 10.59 -10.19 -0.07
N GLY A 164 11.17 -8.99 -0.19
CA GLY A 164 11.98 -8.57 -1.34
C GLY A 164 11.15 -8.18 -2.58
N THR A 165 9.86 -7.91 -2.41
CA THR A 165 8.96 -7.55 -3.52
C THR A 165 9.22 -6.13 -3.98
N ARG A 166 9.31 -5.93 -5.30
CA ARG A 166 9.57 -4.61 -5.89
C ARG A 166 8.27 -3.81 -5.95
N GLU A 167 8.21 -2.70 -5.22
CA GLU A 167 7.15 -1.68 -5.29
C GLU A 167 5.72 -2.16 -4.91
N PRO A 168 5.51 -2.67 -3.68
CA PRO A 168 4.16 -3.02 -3.24
C PRO A 168 3.28 -1.78 -3.06
N THR A 169 2.02 -1.86 -3.50
CA THR A 169 1.04 -0.80 -3.22
C THR A 169 0.20 -1.20 -2.02
N ILE A 170 0.38 -0.47 -0.91
CA ILE A 170 -0.34 -0.72 0.35
C ILE A 170 -1.10 0.54 0.71
N GLN A 171 -2.43 0.47 0.71
CA GLN A 171 -3.29 1.63 0.93
C GLN A 171 -4.46 1.30 1.84
N ARG A 172 -4.91 2.30 2.62
CA ARG A 172 -6.16 2.22 3.37
C ARG A 172 -7.35 2.24 2.41
N GLN A 173 -8.29 1.32 2.57
CA GLN A 173 -9.58 1.34 1.89
C GLN A 173 -10.72 1.41 2.92
N GLY A 174 -11.43 2.53 2.93
CA GLY A 174 -12.52 2.75 3.89
C GLY A 174 -12.05 2.81 5.35
N LYS A 175 -12.91 2.40 6.28
CA LYS A 175 -12.68 2.59 7.72
C LYS A 175 -11.75 1.56 8.36
N ASN A 176 -11.76 0.31 7.91
CA ASN A 176 -11.06 -0.82 8.55
C ASN A 176 -10.41 -1.82 7.56
N ARG A 177 -10.22 -1.44 6.28
CA ARG A 177 -9.61 -2.32 5.28
C ARG A 177 -8.32 -1.77 4.73
N ILE A 178 -7.46 -2.68 4.28
CA ILE A 178 -6.15 -2.42 3.69
C ILE A 178 -6.10 -3.15 2.35
N VAL A 179 -5.85 -2.41 1.27
CA VAL A 179 -5.55 -2.98 -0.04
C VAL A 179 -4.06 -3.20 -0.13
N VAL A 180 -3.67 -4.40 -0.51
CA VAL A 180 -2.28 -4.80 -0.75
C VAL A 180 -2.17 -5.34 -2.16
N GLN A 181 -1.33 -4.72 -2.99
CA GLN A 181 -1.05 -5.16 -4.35
C GLN A 181 0.43 -5.48 -4.48
N LEU A 182 0.69 -6.69 -4.97
CA LEU A 182 2.00 -7.30 -4.98
C LEU A 182 2.34 -7.74 -6.40
N PRO A 183 3.09 -6.92 -7.17
CA PRO A 183 3.43 -7.25 -8.53
C PRO A 183 4.49 -8.36 -8.60
N GLY A 184 4.35 -9.26 -9.58
CA GLY A 184 5.32 -10.30 -9.88
C GLY A 184 5.39 -11.44 -8.85
N ILE A 185 4.34 -11.63 -8.05
CA ILE A 185 4.24 -12.74 -7.11
C ILE A 185 3.24 -13.77 -7.62
N ASP A 186 3.74 -14.99 -7.80
CA ASP A 186 2.98 -16.10 -8.38
C ASP A 186 2.17 -16.87 -7.33
N ASP A 187 2.65 -16.92 -6.07
CA ASP A 187 2.01 -17.65 -4.97
C ASP A 187 1.46 -16.71 -3.88
N PRO A 188 0.15 -16.42 -3.87
CA PRO A 188 -0.48 -15.57 -2.86
C PRO A 188 -0.60 -16.26 -1.50
N ASP A 189 -0.61 -17.60 -1.43
CA ASP A 189 -0.92 -18.34 -0.20
C ASP A 189 0.20 -18.20 0.83
N ARG A 190 1.46 -18.25 0.39
CA ARG A 190 2.60 -17.99 1.27
C ARG A 190 2.51 -16.61 1.91
N ILE A 191 2.20 -15.59 1.13
CA ILE A 191 2.12 -14.21 1.63
C ILE A 191 0.92 -14.01 2.53
N LYS A 192 -0.22 -14.61 2.18
CA LYS A 192 -1.40 -14.63 3.04
C LYS A 192 -1.09 -15.22 4.41
N SER A 193 -0.33 -16.31 4.47
CA SER A 193 0.09 -16.92 5.74
C SER A 193 1.00 -15.99 6.55
N LEU A 194 1.89 -15.23 5.89
CA LEU A 194 2.79 -14.28 6.54
C LEU A 194 2.05 -13.01 7.00
N LEU A 195 1.12 -12.50 6.22
CA LEU A 195 0.35 -11.29 6.55
C LEU A 195 -0.76 -11.56 7.58
N GLY A 196 -1.35 -12.76 7.59
CA GLY A 196 -2.43 -13.12 8.50
C GLY A 196 -1.99 -13.37 9.95
N LYS A 197 -0.72 -13.75 10.18
CA LYS A 197 -0.21 -14.07 11.53
C LYS A 197 0.00 -12.81 12.38
N THR A 198 -0.52 -12.75 13.60
CA THR A 198 -0.30 -11.57 14.47
C THR A 198 1.13 -11.46 14.95
N ALA A 199 1.80 -12.58 15.23
CA ALA A 199 3.17 -12.64 15.73
C ALA A 199 3.39 -11.89 17.06
N LYS A 200 2.39 -11.94 17.96
CA LYS A 200 2.45 -11.35 19.29
C LYS A 200 3.31 -12.22 20.20
N LEU A 201 4.59 -11.87 20.27
CA LEU A 201 5.57 -12.50 21.15
C LEU A 201 5.52 -11.90 22.55
N THR A 202 5.40 -12.74 23.57
CA THR A 202 5.43 -12.33 24.98
C THR A 202 6.24 -13.29 25.82
N PHE A 203 6.97 -12.76 26.80
CA PHE A 203 7.75 -13.51 27.76
C PHE A 203 7.06 -13.48 29.11
N GLN A 204 6.72 -14.65 29.64
CA GLN A 204 5.91 -14.81 30.85
C GLN A 204 6.53 -15.87 31.78
N MET A 205 6.38 -15.68 33.08
CA MET A 205 6.80 -16.70 34.05
C MET A 205 5.82 -17.88 34.02
N VAL A 206 6.33 -19.11 34.05
CA VAL A 206 5.52 -20.30 34.31
C VAL A 206 5.17 -20.34 35.80
N ASP A 207 3.93 -20.68 36.12
CA ASP A 207 3.44 -20.74 37.49
C ASP A 207 3.59 -22.15 38.07
N ILE A 208 4.77 -22.44 38.62
CA ILE A 208 5.12 -23.76 39.16
C ILE A 208 4.27 -24.20 40.37
N GLN A 209 3.55 -23.27 41.01
CA GLN A 209 2.68 -23.56 42.15
C GLN A 209 1.29 -24.03 41.72
N ALA A 210 0.94 -23.82 40.45
CA ALA A 210 -0.36 -24.19 39.91
C ALA A 210 -0.30 -25.60 39.29
N SER A 211 -1.25 -26.47 39.66
CA SER A 211 -1.40 -27.75 39.00
C SER A 211 -1.98 -27.56 37.60
N VAL A 212 -1.36 -28.21 36.60
CA VAL A 212 -1.87 -28.24 35.22
C VAL A 212 -3.20 -29.01 35.16
N GLU A 213 -3.36 -30.05 35.99
CA GLU A 213 -4.58 -30.85 36.06
C GLU A 213 -5.76 -30.03 36.62
N ASP A 214 -5.53 -29.24 37.68
CA ASP A 214 -6.56 -28.34 38.22
C ASP A 214 -6.93 -27.24 37.22
N ALA A 215 -5.95 -26.74 36.48
CA ALA A 215 -6.17 -25.74 35.44
C ALA A 215 -7.00 -26.30 34.27
N LEU A 216 -6.76 -27.55 33.87
CA LEU A 216 -7.58 -28.27 32.88
C LEU A 216 -9.01 -28.51 33.38
N ALA A 217 -9.19 -28.73 34.69
CA ALA A 217 -10.50 -28.80 35.34
C ALA A 217 -11.18 -27.43 35.53
N GLY A 218 -10.62 -26.36 34.96
CA GLY A 218 -11.18 -25.00 34.98
C GLY A 218 -10.83 -24.18 36.23
N ARG A 219 -10.02 -24.71 37.14
CA ARG A 219 -9.62 -24.05 38.39
C ARG A 219 -8.25 -23.38 38.25
N VAL A 220 -8.18 -22.37 37.38
CA VAL A 220 -6.93 -21.64 37.16
C VAL A 220 -6.73 -20.58 38.26
N PRO A 221 -5.56 -20.55 38.93
CA PRO A 221 -5.28 -19.54 39.95
C PRO A 221 -5.44 -18.10 39.43
N PRO A 222 -5.94 -17.17 40.27
CA PRO A 222 -6.13 -15.79 39.87
C PRO A 222 -4.80 -15.14 39.50
N GLY A 223 -4.71 -14.60 38.28
CA GLY A 223 -3.46 -14.04 37.73
C GLY A 223 -2.67 -15.00 36.84
N SER A 224 -3.11 -16.25 36.68
CA SER A 224 -2.51 -17.25 35.78
C SER A 224 -3.49 -17.67 34.69
N ARG A 225 -2.98 -18.13 33.56
CA ARG A 225 -3.76 -18.64 32.41
C ARG A 225 -3.17 -19.96 31.94
N LEU A 226 -4.04 -20.86 31.52
CA LEU A 226 -3.63 -22.10 30.86
C LEU A 226 -3.41 -21.80 29.38
N LEU A 227 -2.24 -22.14 28.86
CA LEU A 227 -1.94 -22.03 27.43
C LEU A 227 -1.53 -23.40 26.88
N PRO A 228 -1.93 -23.73 25.65
CA PRO A 228 -1.40 -24.88 24.93
C PRO A 228 0.05 -24.63 24.53
N GLY A 229 0.84 -25.69 24.44
CA GLY A 229 2.22 -25.65 23.96
C GLY A 229 2.66 -27.00 23.40
N GLU A 230 3.89 -27.03 22.93
CA GLU A 230 4.57 -28.26 22.51
C GLU A 230 5.85 -28.40 23.32
N ASP A 231 5.99 -29.54 24.00
CA ASP A 231 7.24 -29.92 24.63
C ASP A 231 8.03 -30.78 23.62
N PRO A 232 9.29 -30.44 23.31
CA PRO A 232 10.14 -31.20 22.39
C PRO A 232 10.32 -32.68 22.77
N GLN A 233 10.06 -33.06 24.03
CA GLN A 233 10.28 -34.42 24.54
C GLN A 233 8.99 -35.21 24.75
N THR A 234 7.87 -34.54 25.03
CA THR A 234 6.61 -35.20 25.44
C THR A 234 5.41 -34.89 24.54
N GLY A 235 5.57 -34.03 23.53
CA GLY A 235 4.51 -33.69 22.57
C GLY A 235 3.58 -32.59 23.08
N PRO A 236 2.26 -32.61 22.76
CA PRO A 236 1.33 -31.57 23.17
C PRO A 236 1.28 -31.44 24.70
N SER A 237 1.66 -30.27 25.20
CA SER A 237 1.72 -29.97 26.63
C SER A 237 0.89 -28.74 26.96
N HIS A 238 0.48 -28.60 28.21
CA HIS A 238 -0.20 -27.40 28.68
C HIS A 238 0.63 -26.75 29.77
N TYR A 239 0.79 -25.43 29.68
CA TYR A 239 1.53 -24.66 30.66
C TYR A 239 0.60 -23.69 31.37
N VAL A 240 0.69 -23.65 32.69
CA VAL A 240 0.10 -22.57 33.46
C VAL A 240 1.11 -21.43 33.51
N VAL A 241 0.81 -20.33 32.84
CA VAL A 241 1.67 -19.13 32.79
C VAL A 241 1.00 -17.96 33.47
N ARG A 242 1.80 -17.12 34.11
CA ARG A 242 1.31 -15.89 34.73
C ARG A 242 0.86 -14.91 33.64
N ARG A 243 -0.29 -14.25 33.85
CA ARG A 243 -0.81 -13.21 32.94
C ARG A 243 0.13 -12.01 32.80
N ARG A 244 0.95 -11.75 33.82
CA ARG A 244 1.93 -10.65 33.79
C ARG A 244 3.00 -10.93 32.72
N ILE A 245 3.02 -10.07 31.71
CA ILE A 245 4.08 -10.04 30.69
C ILE A 245 5.32 -9.38 31.30
N MET A 246 6.45 -10.07 31.25
CA MET A 246 7.73 -9.56 31.74
C MET A 246 8.41 -8.70 30.67
N VAL A 247 8.40 -9.18 29.42
CA VAL A 247 8.90 -8.47 28.23
C VAL A 247 8.02 -8.86 27.04
N SER A 248 7.84 -7.95 26.09
CA SER A 248 7.01 -8.14 24.90
C SER A 248 7.85 -7.92 23.63
N GLY A 249 7.40 -8.51 22.52
CA GLY A 249 8.07 -8.47 21.22
C GLY A 249 8.12 -7.10 20.56
N ASP A 250 7.32 -6.13 21.02
CA ASP A 250 7.38 -4.72 20.58
C ASP A 250 8.73 -4.05 20.90
N ARG A 251 9.53 -4.66 21.78
CA ARG A 251 10.87 -4.20 22.18
C ARG A 251 12.00 -4.89 21.43
N LEU A 252 11.70 -5.66 20.39
CA LEU A 252 12.71 -6.25 19.53
C LEU A 252 13.26 -5.22 18.54
N VAL A 253 14.58 -5.19 18.42
CA VAL A 253 15.30 -4.41 17.40
C VAL A 253 15.65 -5.28 16.21
N ASP A 254 15.92 -6.56 16.46
CA ASP A 254 16.35 -7.50 15.43
C ASP A 254 15.93 -8.93 15.79
N ALA A 255 15.72 -9.72 14.75
CA ALA A 255 15.46 -11.14 14.81
C ALA A 255 16.09 -11.82 13.59
N SER A 256 16.85 -12.88 13.81
CA SER A 256 17.55 -13.64 12.77
C SER A 256 17.39 -15.13 12.98
N SER A 257 17.29 -15.89 11.90
CA SER A 257 17.36 -17.36 11.96
C SER A 257 18.81 -17.82 11.88
N GLY A 258 19.13 -18.90 12.58
CA GLY A 258 20.44 -19.53 12.54
C GLY A 258 20.38 -20.94 13.12
N PHE A 259 21.55 -21.50 13.41
CA PHE A 259 21.66 -22.80 14.07
C PHE A 259 22.20 -22.63 15.48
N ASP A 260 21.65 -23.38 16.43
CA ASP A 260 22.16 -23.45 17.79
C ASP A 260 23.44 -24.31 17.88
N GLN A 261 23.99 -24.44 19.08
CA GLN A 261 25.20 -25.24 19.34
C GLN A 261 25.01 -26.75 19.03
N ASN A 262 23.76 -27.22 18.97
CA ASN A 262 23.38 -28.59 18.66
C ASN A 262 23.00 -28.78 17.19
N ASN A 263 23.29 -27.78 16.33
CA ASN A 263 22.95 -27.75 14.92
C ASN A 263 21.44 -27.85 14.63
N ARG A 264 20.60 -27.36 15.55
CA ARG A 264 19.14 -27.24 15.38
C ARG A 264 18.77 -25.81 14.97
N SER A 265 17.73 -25.66 14.17
CA SER A 265 17.23 -24.34 13.76
C SER A 265 16.77 -23.54 14.98
N ALA A 266 17.24 -22.31 15.13
CA ALA A 266 16.86 -21.43 16.23
C ALA A 266 16.66 -19.99 15.72
N VAL A 267 15.90 -19.21 16.48
CA VAL A 267 15.70 -17.78 16.22
C VAL A 267 16.41 -16.96 17.29
N PHE A 268 17.38 -16.16 16.87
CA PHE A 268 18.12 -15.23 17.72
C PHE A 268 17.43 -13.88 17.68
N ILE A 269 17.14 -13.34 18.87
CA ILE A 269 16.46 -12.06 19.04
C ILE A 269 17.32 -11.10 19.85
N ARG A 270 17.19 -9.81 19.53
CA ARG A 270 17.86 -8.72 20.24
C ARG A 270 16.85 -7.66 20.65
N PHE A 271 16.86 -7.32 21.93
CA PHE A 271 16.00 -6.26 22.48
C PHE A 271 16.64 -4.87 22.35
N ASP A 272 15.80 -3.84 22.43
CA ASP A 272 16.24 -2.46 22.63
C ASP A 272 16.82 -2.27 24.05
N GLN A 273 17.36 -1.09 24.35
CA GLN A 273 17.95 -0.81 25.67
C GLN A 273 16.95 -0.92 26.84
N VAL A 274 15.66 -0.73 26.60
CA VAL A 274 14.62 -0.80 27.64
C VAL A 274 14.22 -2.25 27.87
N GLY A 275 13.95 -2.98 26.80
CA GLY A 275 13.66 -4.41 26.78
C GLY A 275 14.81 -5.22 27.36
N ALA A 276 16.07 -4.92 27.02
CA ALA A 276 17.24 -5.60 27.57
C ALA A 276 17.34 -5.45 29.10
N ARG A 277 17.03 -4.25 29.63
CA ARG A 277 17.00 -4.00 31.09
C ARG A 277 15.85 -4.73 31.77
N GLN A 278 14.66 -4.73 31.17
CA GLN A 278 13.50 -5.46 31.70
C GLN A 278 13.73 -6.97 31.69
N PHE A 279 14.31 -7.49 30.60
CA PHE A 279 14.66 -8.91 30.44
C PHE A 279 15.76 -9.33 31.43
N GLY A 280 16.82 -8.53 31.57
CA GLY A 280 17.88 -8.77 32.53
C GLY A 280 17.39 -8.79 33.97
N ARG A 281 16.51 -7.86 34.35
CA ARG A 281 15.90 -7.84 35.67
C ARG A 281 14.98 -9.05 35.90
N ALA A 282 14.15 -9.39 34.91
CA ALA A 282 13.24 -10.53 34.98
C ALA A 282 14.01 -11.85 35.18
N THR A 283 15.11 -12.04 34.46
CA THR A 283 15.95 -13.23 34.56
C THR A 283 16.74 -13.27 35.86
N GLN A 284 17.31 -12.14 36.30
CA GLN A 284 18.04 -12.04 37.56
C GLN A 284 17.18 -12.37 38.78
N GLU A 285 15.92 -11.93 38.81
CA GLU A 285 15.00 -12.19 39.92
C GLU A 285 14.41 -13.61 39.91
N ASN A 286 14.61 -14.39 38.83
CA ASN A 286 13.94 -15.68 38.61
C ASN A 286 14.86 -16.80 38.10
N VAL A 287 16.13 -16.81 38.55
CA VAL A 287 17.06 -17.92 38.27
C VAL A 287 16.49 -19.25 38.77
N ASN A 288 16.77 -20.33 38.03
CA ASN A 288 16.26 -21.70 38.23
C ASN A 288 14.73 -21.83 38.11
N ARG A 289 14.07 -20.91 37.41
CA ARG A 289 12.62 -20.99 37.13
C ARG A 289 12.34 -21.09 35.62
N PRO A 290 11.30 -21.82 35.22
CA PRO A 290 10.88 -21.90 33.82
C PRO A 290 10.30 -20.58 33.33
N PHE A 291 10.73 -20.17 32.14
CA PHE A 291 10.36 -18.90 31.52
C PHE A 291 9.75 -19.16 30.15
N ALA A 292 8.44 -18.96 30.05
CA ALA A 292 7.67 -19.26 28.85
C ALA A 292 7.83 -18.17 27.79
N ILE A 293 8.12 -18.62 26.57
CA ILE A 293 8.10 -17.84 25.34
C ILE A 293 6.77 -18.15 24.64
N VAL A 294 5.88 -17.16 24.61
CA VAL A 294 4.51 -17.32 24.10
C VAL A 294 4.37 -16.53 22.80
N LEU A 295 3.90 -17.20 21.75
CA LEU A 295 3.58 -16.60 20.46
C LEU A 295 2.10 -16.81 20.16
N ASP A 296 1.35 -15.73 19.97
CA ASP A 296 -0.08 -15.78 19.62
C ASP A 296 -0.92 -16.68 20.57
N GLY A 297 -0.53 -16.74 21.84
CA GLY A 297 -1.22 -17.54 22.87
C GLY A 297 -0.80 -19.01 22.94
N LYS A 298 0.14 -19.48 22.11
CA LYS A 298 0.77 -20.81 22.21
C LYS A 298 2.15 -20.67 22.85
N VAL A 299 2.47 -21.55 23.80
CA VAL A 299 3.83 -21.66 24.35
C VAL A 299 4.70 -22.39 23.33
N ILE A 300 5.73 -21.68 22.84
CA ILE A 300 6.68 -22.21 21.86
C ILE A 300 7.80 -22.96 22.58
N SER A 301 8.28 -22.41 23.69
CA SER A 301 9.24 -23.06 24.56
C SER A 301 9.19 -22.48 25.97
N ALA A 302 9.59 -23.27 26.96
CA ALA A 302 9.63 -22.85 28.36
C ALA A 302 10.99 -23.23 29.02
N PRO A 303 12.12 -22.70 28.54
CA PRO A 303 13.43 -23.02 29.08
C PRO A 303 13.56 -22.56 30.55
N VAL A 304 14.39 -23.26 31.30
CA VAL A 304 14.78 -22.86 32.66
C VAL A 304 15.87 -21.80 32.58
N ILE A 305 15.73 -20.72 33.35
CA ILE A 305 16.74 -19.66 33.44
C ILE A 305 17.92 -20.18 34.27
N ASN A 306 19.02 -20.55 33.63
CA ASN A 306 20.22 -21.03 34.33
C ASN A 306 21.05 -19.89 34.92
N GLU A 307 21.20 -18.80 34.17
CA GLU A 307 22.01 -17.64 34.53
C GLU A 307 21.31 -16.33 34.11
N PRO A 308 21.56 -15.20 34.80
CA PRO A 308 20.98 -13.90 34.45
C PRO A 308 21.42 -13.43 33.06
N ILE A 309 20.47 -13.07 32.20
CA ILE A 309 20.75 -12.66 30.82
C ILE A 309 20.77 -11.13 30.74
N LEU A 310 21.94 -10.52 30.98
CA LEU A 310 22.11 -9.06 30.99
C LEU A 310 22.46 -8.47 29.61
N GLY A 311 22.81 -9.31 28.63
CA GLY A 311 23.27 -8.89 27.30
C GLY A 311 22.17 -8.43 26.35
N GLY A 312 20.88 -8.55 26.70
CA GLY A 312 19.77 -8.12 25.86
C GLY A 312 19.52 -8.98 24.62
N THR A 313 20.20 -10.12 24.50
CA THR A 313 20.02 -11.11 23.45
C THR A 313 19.40 -12.37 24.03
N ALA A 314 18.51 -13.02 23.27
CA ALA A 314 17.95 -14.31 23.65
C ALA A 314 17.84 -15.21 22.42
N GLN A 315 17.77 -16.52 22.67
CA GLN A 315 17.52 -17.52 21.63
C GLN A 315 16.20 -18.22 21.89
N ILE A 316 15.42 -18.43 20.83
CA ILE A 316 14.19 -19.20 20.84
C ILE A 316 14.52 -20.53 20.16
N THR A 317 14.62 -21.57 20.96
CA THR A 317 14.82 -22.95 20.50
C THR A 317 13.48 -23.67 20.44
N GLY A 318 13.28 -24.48 19.41
CA GLY A 318 12.11 -25.32 19.19
C GLY A 318 12.38 -26.30 18.03
N ASP A 319 11.43 -27.19 17.74
CA ASP A 319 11.54 -28.13 16.61
C ASP A 319 11.14 -27.46 15.29
N PHE A 320 11.84 -26.37 14.95
CA PHE A 320 11.58 -25.62 13.72
C PHE A 320 12.35 -26.20 12.54
N SER A 321 11.70 -26.27 11.38
CA SER A 321 12.41 -26.34 10.11
C SER A 321 13.16 -25.02 9.82
N VAL A 322 14.14 -25.06 8.92
CA VAL A 322 14.89 -23.87 8.50
C VAL A 322 13.96 -22.78 7.95
N ALA A 323 12.94 -23.18 7.17
CA ALA A 323 11.95 -22.28 6.62
C ALA A 323 11.07 -21.65 7.71
N GLU A 324 10.59 -22.43 8.68
CA GLU A 324 9.78 -21.91 9.80
C GLU A 324 10.57 -20.95 10.69
N ALA A 325 11.84 -21.25 10.96
CA ALA A 325 12.71 -20.35 11.71
C ALA A 325 12.92 -19.02 10.96
N GLN A 326 13.07 -19.07 9.63
CA GLN A 326 13.22 -17.88 8.80
C GLN A 326 11.94 -17.04 8.75
N ASP A 327 10.77 -17.69 8.58
CA ASP A 327 9.47 -17.01 8.59
C ASP A 327 9.19 -16.41 9.98
N LEU A 328 9.50 -17.11 11.07
CA LEU A 328 9.36 -16.59 12.43
C LEU A 328 10.29 -15.39 12.66
N ALA A 329 11.55 -15.46 12.24
CA ALA A 329 12.49 -14.35 12.35
C ALA A 329 11.98 -13.11 11.58
N LEU A 330 11.46 -13.29 10.37
CA LEU A 330 10.84 -12.22 9.58
C LEU A 330 9.66 -11.59 10.31
N LEU A 331 8.74 -12.41 10.83
CA LEU A 331 7.56 -11.93 11.56
C LEU A 331 7.94 -11.14 12.81
N LEU A 332 8.94 -11.60 13.58
CA LEU A 332 9.41 -10.92 14.78
C LEU A 332 10.13 -9.60 14.46
N ARG A 333 10.90 -9.54 13.37
CA ARG A 333 11.60 -8.33 12.93
C ARG A 333 10.63 -7.26 12.43
N ALA A 334 9.62 -7.67 11.67
CA ALA A 334 8.61 -6.75 11.15
C ALA A 334 7.70 -6.20 12.27
N GLY A 335 7.49 -6.99 13.33
CA GLY A 335 6.72 -6.64 14.52
C GLY A 335 5.33 -7.27 14.57
N ALA A 336 4.73 -7.21 15.76
CA ALA A 336 3.41 -7.76 16.02
C ALA A 336 2.30 -6.87 15.45
N LEU A 337 1.29 -7.49 14.83
CA LEU A 337 0.07 -6.79 14.45
C LEU A 337 -0.76 -6.43 15.69
N PRO A 338 -1.36 -5.23 15.75
CA PRO A 338 -2.23 -4.85 16.86
C PRO A 338 -3.55 -5.63 16.88
N ALA A 339 -4.00 -6.12 15.72
CA ALA A 339 -5.20 -6.93 15.55
C ALA A 339 -5.01 -7.93 14.40
N PRO A 340 -5.72 -9.07 14.40
CA PRO A 340 -5.65 -10.02 13.30
C PRO A 340 -6.21 -9.42 12.00
N LEU A 341 -5.67 -9.89 10.87
CA LEU A 341 -6.07 -9.51 9.54
C LEU A 341 -6.86 -10.65 8.89
N ARG A 342 -8.06 -10.34 8.39
CA ARG A 342 -8.90 -11.27 7.64
C ARG A 342 -8.92 -10.92 6.17
N VAL A 343 -8.69 -11.90 5.30
CA VAL A 343 -8.82 -11.68 3.84
C VAL A 343 -10.30 -11.59 3.48
N VAL A 344 -10.71 -10.46 2.90
CA VAL A 344 -12.08 -10.21 2.43
C VAL A 344 -12.21 -10.53 0.94
N GLU A 345 -11.19 -10.18 0.17
CA GLU A 345 -11.17 -10.38 -1.28
C GLU A 345 -9.74 -10.71 -1.72
N GLU A 346 -9.64 -11.63 -2.67
CA GLU A 346 -8.38 -12.10 -3.25
C GLU A 346 -8.57 -12.17 -4.77
N ARG A 347 -7.65 -11.54 -5.51
CA ARG A 347 -7.57 -11.65 -6.97
C ARG A 347 -6.11 -11.85 -7.35
N THR A 348 -5.82 -12.88 -8.11
CA THR A 348 -4.47 -13.16 -8.59
C THR A 348 -4.50 -13.16 -10.11
N VAL A 349 -3.57 -12.42 -10.71
CA VAL A 349 -3.39 -12.37 -12.17
C VAL A 349 -2.08 -13.05 -12.49
N GLY A 350 -2.14 -14.16 -13.23
CA GLY A 350 -0.94 -14.86 -13.67
C GLY A 350 -0.10 -14.00 -14.63
N PRO A 351 1.24 -14.00 -14.55
CA PRO A 351 2.10 -13.22 -15.45
C PRO A 351 1.89 -13.54 -16.94
N GLY A 352 1.43 -14.74 -17.27
CA GLY A 352 1.10 -15.15 -18.64
C GLY A 352 0.00 -14.29 -19.27
N LEU A 353 -1.10 -14.06 -18.54
CA LEU A 353 -2.23 -13.25 -19.03
C LEU A 353 -1.83 -11.79 -19.28
N GLY A 354 -0.91 -11.26 -18.47
CA GLY A 354 -0.35 -9.92 -18.66
C GLY A 354 0.49 -9.82 -19.92
N LYS A 355 1.42 -10.77 -20.15
CA LYS A 355 2.25 -10.81 -21.36
C LYS A 355 1.41 -10.93 -22.64
N ASP A 356 0.41 -11.80 -22.64
CA ASP A 356 -0.48 -11.98 -23.80
C ASP A 356 -1.27 -10.70 -24.09
N SER A 357 -1.74 -10.02 -23.05
CA SER A 357 -2.45 -8.74 -23.18
C SER A 357 -1.55 -7.62 -23.70
N ILE A 358 -0.29 -7.56 -23.25
CA ILE A 358 0.70 -6.60 -23.77
C ILE A 358 0.94 -6.87 -25.26
N ALA A 359 1.17 -8.12 -25.66
CA ALA A 359 1.43 -8.49 -27.04
C ALA A 359 0.24 -8.18 -27.97
N ALA A 360 -0.98 -8.48 -27.51
CA ALA A 360 -2.20 -8.14 -28.23
C ALA A 360 -2.40 -6.61 -28.34
N GLY A 361 -2.14 -5.87 -27.26
CA GLY A 361 -2.23 -4.41 -27.23
C GLY A 361 -1.19 -3.74 -28.13
N GLU A 362 0.05 -4.23 -28.14
CA GLU A 362 1.12 -3.79 -29.03
C GLU A 362 0.72 -4.00 -30.49
N THR A 363 0.27 -5.21 -30.83
CA THR A 363 -0.18 -5.55 -32.19
C THR A 363 -1.35 -4.67 -32.64
N ALA A 364 -2.35 -4.47 -31.79
CA ALA A 364 -3.49 -3.61 -32.07
C ALA A 364 -3.07 -2.14 -32.27
N SER A 365 -2.16 -1.64 -31.44
CA SER A 365 -1.64 -0.27 -31.55
C SER A 365 -0.86 -0.05 -32.84
N ILE A 366 -0.01 -1.01 -33.25
CA ILE A 366 0.75 -0.93 -34.50
C ILE A 366 -0.19 -0.94 -35.71
N ILE A 367 -1.16 -1.86 -35.75
CA ILE A 367 -2.13 -1.93 -36.85
C ILE A 367 -2.94 -0.64 -36.92
N GLY A 368 -3.46 -0.15 -35.79
CA GLY A 368 -4.20 1.11 -35.72
C GLY A 368 -3.36 2.30 -36.20
N MET A 369 -2.11 2.39 -35.76
CA MET A 369 -1.18 3.44 -36.19
C MET A 369 -0.95 3.43 -37.70
N VAL A 370 -0.67 2.27 -38.29
CA VAL A 370 -0.45 2.14 -39.74
C VAL A 370 -1.68 2.53 -40.55
N LEU A 371 -2.87 2.11 -40.11
CA LEU A 371 -4.13 2.48 -40.77
C LEU A 371 -4.41 3.98 -40.70
N VAL A 372 -4.16 4.61 -39.54
CA VAL A 372 -4.35 6.05 -39.34
C VAL A 372 -3.37 6.86 -40.19
N ILE A 373 -2.09 6.50 -40.19
CA ILE A 373 -1.06 7.14 -41.03
C ILE A 373 -1.43 7.01 -42.51
N GLY A 374 -1.80 5.80 -42.95
CA GLY A 374 -2.23 5.57 -44.33
C GLY A 374 -3.43 6.43 -44.71
N PHE A 375 -4.45 6.50 -43.85
CA PHE A 375 -5.63 7.34 -44.06
C PHE A 375 -5.28 8.82 -44.17
N MET A 376 -4.38 9.33 -43.31
CA MET A 376 -3.98 10.72 -43.30
C MET A 376 -3.20 11.12 -44.55
N ILE A 377 -2.26 10.29 -44.99
CA ILE A 377 -1.49 10.54 -46.22
C ILE A 377 -2.40 10.48 -47.45
N VAL A 378 -3.30 9.49 -47.55
CA VAL A 378 -4.21 9.35 -48.69
C VAL A 378 -5.20 10.51 -48.75
N THR A 379 -5.74 10.93 -47.60
CA THR A 379 -6.79 11.95 -47.56
C THR A 379 -6.25 13.37 -47.65
N TYR A 380 -5.14 13.67 -46.97
CA TYR A 380 -4.61 15.03 -46.79
C TYR A 380 -3.24 15.28 -47.41
N GLY A 381 -2.67 14.30 -48.12
CA GLY A 381 -1.39 14.41 -48.82
C GLY A 381 -0.27 14.91 -47.91
N ARG A 382 0.27 16.10 -48.22
CA ARG A 382 1.40 16.69 -47.46
C ARG A 382 1.01 17.17 -46.06
N PHE A 383 -0.22 17.65 -45.89
CA PHE A 383 -0.74 18.02 -44.58
C PHE A 383 -0.90 16.77 -43.70
N GLY A 384 -1.27 15.64 -44.32
CA GLY A 384 -1.26 14.31 -43.69
C GLY A 384 0.10 13.96 -43.08
N ILE A 385 1.17 14.04 -43.87
CA ILE A 385 2.54 13.75 -43.38
C ILE A 385 2.93 14.64 -42.19
N MET A 386 2.55 15.93 -42.19
CA MET A 386 2.83 16.83 -41.06
C MET A 386 2.05 16.43 -39.81
N ALA A 387 0.79 15.98 -39.97
CA ALA A 387 -0.01 15.46 -38.88
C ALA A 387 0.54 14.13 -38.34
N ASP A 388 1.07 13.26 -39.19
CA ASP A 388 1.69 11.99 -38.77
C ASP A 388 2.97 12.21 -37.96
N ILE A 389 3.78 13.21 -38.33
CA ILE A 389 4.94 13.63 -37.52
C ILE A 389 4.46 14.14 -36.16
N ALA A 390 3.36 14.91 -36.12
CA ALA A 390 2.79 15.39 -34.88
C ALA A 390 2.23 14.24 -34.02
N LEU A 391 1.63 13.22 -34.64
CA LEU A 391 1.16 12.00 -33.98
C LEU A 391 2.33 11.19 -33.38
N PHE A 392 3.44 11.07 -34.10
CA PHE A 392 4.66 10.44 -33.57
C PHE A 392 5.14 11.15 -32.30
N PHE A 393 5.27 12.49 -32.34
CA PHE A 393 5.65 13.26 -31.16
C PHE A 393 4.60 13.19 -30.05
N ASN A 394 3.32 13.04 -30.39
CA ASN A 394 2.27 12.84 -29.40
C ASN A 394 2.51 11.56 -28.57
N VAL A 395 2.74 10.42 -29.24
CA VAL A 395 3.03 9.15 -28.55
C VAL A 395 4.31 9.26 -27.70
N VAL A 396 5.37 9.87 -28.24
CA VAL A 396 6.62 10.11 -27.50
C VAL A 396 6.37 10.93 -26.24
N LEU A 397 5.57 12.00 -26.32
CA LEU A 397 5.25 12.84 -25.17
C LEU A 397 4.38 12.12 -24.14
N ILE A 398 3.46 11.25 -24.57
CA ILE A 398 2.68 10.41 -23.65
C ILE A 398 3.62 9.51 -22.83
N LEU A 399 4.53 8.79 -23.50
CA LEU A 399 5.49 7.91 -22.83
C LEU A 399 6.42 8.69 -21.89
N ALA A 400 6.88 9.87 -22.32
CA ALA A 400 7.73 10.75 -21.53
C ALA A 400 7.04 11.23 -20.25
N VAL A 401 5.78 11.67 -20.34
CA VAL A 401 5.03 12.15 -19.18
C VAL A 401 4.67 11.01 -18.23
N LEU A 402 4.31 9.82 -18.75
CA LEU A 402 4.06 8.65 -17.91
C LEU A 402 5.31 8.23 -17.13
N SER A 403 6.48 8.23 -17.77
CA SER A 403 7.78 8.00 -17.12
C SER A 403 8.09 9.09 -16.10
N LEU A 404 7.91 10.38 -16.44
CA LEU A 404 8.19 11.49 -15.53
C LEU A 404 7.33 11.46 -14.26
N LEU A 405 6.05 11.13 -14.40
CA LEU A 405 5.10 11.09 -13.28
C LEU A 405 5.12 9.76 -12.53
N GLN A 406 5.91 8.78 -12.98
CA GLN A 406 5.90 7.40 -12.46
C GLN A 406 4.48 6.81 -12.40
N ALA A 407 3.66 7.17 -13.39
CA ALA A 407 2.28 6.70 -13.48
C ALA A 407 2.24 5.23 -13.90
N THR A 408 1.39 4.45 -13.24
CA THR A 408 1.23 3.02 -13.54
C THR A 408 0.44 2.82 -14.83
N LEU A 409 1.07 2.20 -15.83
CA LEU A 409 0.43 1.76 -17.07
C LEU A 409 -0.30 0.43 -16.83
N THR A 410 -1.60 0.40 -17.06
CA THR A 410 -2.47 -0.79 -16.93
C THR A 410 -2.98 -1.25 -18.28
N LEU A 411 -3.64 -2.40 -18.37
CA LEU A 411 -4.25 -2.87 -19.62
C LEU A 411 -5.32 -1.87 -20.14
N PRO A 412 -6.24 -1.35 -19.31
CA PRO A 412 -7.07 -0.21 -19.70
C PRO A 412 -6.24 1.00 -20.11
N GLY A 413 -5.12 1.29 -19.43
CA GLY A 413 -4.20 2.36 -19.83
C GLY A 413 -3.69 2.24 -21.27
N ILE A 414 -3.33 1.02 -21.73
CA ILE A 414 -2.95 0.76 -23.12
C ILE A 414 -4.12 1.09 -24.07
N ALA A 415 -5.35 0.70 -23.71
CA ALA A 415 -6.54 1.09 -24.48
C ALA A 415 -6.74 2.61 -24.52
N GLY A 416 -6.40 3.33 -23.45
CA GLY A 416 -6.40 4.79 -23.40
C GLY A 416 -5.38 5.43 -24.35
N ILE A 417 -4.19 4.84 -24.49
CA ILE A 417 -3.19 5.26 -25.49
C ILE A 417 -3.73 5.02 -26.91
N ILE A 418 -4.30 3.85 -27.18
CA ILE A 418 -4.88 3.51 -28.49
C ILE A 418 -6.01 4.48 -28.86
N LEU A 419 -6.93 4.75 -27.91
CA LEU A 419 -8.01 5.70 -28.10
C LEU A 419 -7.46 7.12 -28.39
N THR A 420 -6.41 7.50 -27.69
CA THR A 420 -5.74 8.79 -27.87
C THR A 420 -5.10 8.90 -29.25
N ILE A 421 -4.50 7.84 -29.80
CA ILE A 421 -3.94 7.86 -31.16
C ILE A 421 -5.02 8.25 -32.18
N GLY A 422 -6.23 7.70 -32.05
CA GLY A 422 -7.38 8.09 -32.89
C GLY A 422 -7.79 9.55 -32.69
N MET A 423 -7.97 9.98 -31.44
CA MET A 423 -8.39 11.37 -31.12
C MET A 423 -7.32 12.41 -31.45
N ALA A 424 -6.03 12.07 -31.39
CA ALA A 424 -4.94 13.00 -31.67
C ALA A 424 -4.92 13.43 -33.14
N VAL A 425 -5.42 12.59 -34.03
CA VAL A 425 -5.56 12.90 -35.45
C VAL A 425 -6.82 13.71 -35.74
N ASP A 426 -7.90 13.52 -34.99
CA ASP A 426 -9.17 14.24 -35.14
C ASP A 426 -8.99 15.78 -35.08
N ALA A 427 -8.17 16.27 -34.15
CA ALA A 427 -7.86 17.69 -34.07
C ALA A 427 -7.20 18.24 -35.36
N ASN A 428 -6.31 17.45 -35.98
CA ASN A 428 -5.67 17.83 -37.24
C ASN A 428 -6.66 17.77 -38.41
N VAL A 429 -7.55 16.76 -38.44
CA VAL A 429 -8.64 16.63 -39.42
C VAL A 429 -9.55 17.86 -39.37
N LEU A 430 -10.00 18.28 -38.18
CA LEU A 430 -10.87 19.44 -38.01
C LEU A 430 -10.21 20.73 -38.50
N ILE A 431 -8.90 20.91 -38.23
CA ILE A 431 -8.11 22.02 -38.75
C ILE A 431 -8.07 21.97 -40.29
N PHE A 432 -7.73 20.82 -40.87
CA PHE A 432 -7.54 20.69 -42.31
C PHE A 432 -8.84 20.85 -43.10
N GLU A 433 -9.95 20.30 -42.61
CA GLU A 433 -11.28 20.54 -43.19
C GLU A 433 -11.66 22.00 -43.10
N ARG A 434 -11.41 22.65 -41.96
CA ARG A 434 -11.69 24.09 -41.86
C ARG A 434 -10.85 24.89 -42.84
N ILE A 435 -9.58 24.54 -43.05
CA ILE A 435 -8.74 25.19 -44.06
C ILE A 435 -9.30 24.94 -45.47
N ARG A 436 -9.69 23.70 -45.81
CA ARG A 436 -10.32 23.38 -47.11
C ARG A 436 -11.58 24.21 -47.36
N GLU A 437 -12.42 24.37 -46.34
CA GLU A 437 -13.63 25.19 -46.41
C GLU A 437 -13.30 26.66 -46.72
N GLU A 438 -12.30 27.22 -46.04
CA GLU A 438 -11.85 28.61 -46.28
C GLU A 438 -11.22 28.81 -47.67
N VAL A 439 -10.52 27.80 -48.19
CA VAL A 439 -9.99 27.80 -49.57
C VAL A 439 -11.14 27.78 -50.59
N ARG A 440 -12.17 26.96 -50.37
CA ARG A 440 -13.37 26.90 -51.24
C ARG A 440 -14.12 28.24 -51.27
N TYR A 441 -14.05 29.03 -50.20
CA TYR A 441 -14.56 30.40 -50.17
C TYR A 441 -13.66 31.42 -50.90
N GLY A 442 -12.63 30.98 -51.63
CA GLY A 442 -11.77 31.83 -52.45
C GLY A 442 -10.72 32.60 -51.67
N ARG A 443 -10.45 32.23 -50.41
CA ARG A 443 -9.41 32.89 -49.60
C ARG A 443 -8.03 32.43 -50.04
N SER A 444 -7.05 33.33 -49.96
CA SER A 444 -5.66 32.96 -50.25
C SER A 444 -5.16 31.85 -49.31
N PRO A 445 -4.26 30.96 -49.76
CA PRO A 445 -3.71 29.87 -48.94
C PRO A 445 -3.25 30.30 -47.54
N PHE A 446 -2.62 31.47 -47.45
CA PHE A 446 -2.18 32.05 -46.18
C PHE A 446 -3.33 32.45 -45.26
N ASN A 447 -4.33 33.14 -45.81
CA ASN A 447 -5.46 33.61 -45.01
C ASN A 447 -6.37 32.44 -44.60
N ALA A 448 -6.55 31.45 -45.49
CA ALA A 448 -7.29 30.23 -45.21
C ALA A 448 -6.68 29.44 -44.05
N VAL A 449 -5.35 29.29 -44.00
CA VAL A 449 -4.66 28.63 -42.89
C VAL A 449 -4.84 29.40 -41.58
N GLU A 450 -4.62 30.72 -41.57
CA GLU A 450 -4.74 31.52 -40.34
C GLU A 450 -6.15 31.46 -39.75
N ILE A 451 -7.17 31.61 -40.59
CA ILE A 451 -8.57 31.57 -40.15
C ILE A 451 -9.01 30.14 -39.81
N GLY A 452 -8.54 29.14 -40.55
CA GLY A 452 -8.79 27.74 -40.28
C GLY A 452 -8.35 27.34 -38.89
N TYR A 453 -7.10 27.66 -38.51
CA TYR A 453 -6.60 27.43 -37.15
C TYR A 453 -7.37 28.23 -36.09
N GLN A 454 -7.71 29.49 -36.35
CA GLN A 454 -8.42 30.33 -35.38
C GLN A 454 -9.83 29.79 -35.08
N ARG A 455 -10.56 29.33 -36.10
CA ARG A 455 -11.91 28.78 -35.96
C ARG A 455 -11.91 27.36 -35.41
N ALA A 456 -10.96 26.52 -35.81
CA ALA A 456 -10.84 25.16 -35.31
C ALA A 456 -10.45 25.12 -33.82
N LEU A 457 -9.65 26.10 -33.34
CA LEU A 457 -9.12 26.11 -31.98
C LEU A 457 -10.22 26.09 -30.91
N THR A 458 -11.32 26.82 -31.08
CA THR A 458 -12.42 26.81 -30.11
C THR A 458 -13.06 25.43 -30.01
N THR A 459 -13.36 24.80 -31.15
CA THR A 459 -13.97 23.46 -31.20
C THR A 459 -13.04 22.38 -30.64
N ILE A 460 -11.73 22.49 -30.91
CA ILE A 460 -10.72 21.56 -30.37
C ILE A 460 -10.60 21.71 -28.86
N ILE A 461 -10.61 22.93 -28.33
CA ILE A 461 -10.56 23.14 -26.88
C ILE A 461 -11.83 22.60 -26.22
N ASP A 462 -13.01 22.90 -26.77
CA ASP A 462 -14.29 22.49 -26.18
C ASP A 462 -14.45 20.96 -26.13
N SER A 463 -14.13 20.27 -27.23
CA SER A 463 -14.19 18.80 -27.31
C SER A 463 -13.20 18.13 -26.36
N ASN A 464 -11.94 18.58 -26.34
CA ASN A 464 -10.91 17.99 -25.48
C ASN A 464 -11.15 18.30 -23.99
N LEU A 465 -11.64 19.50 -23.65
CA LEU A 465 -11.93 19.86 -22.27
C LEU A 465 -13.06 19.01 -21.70
N THR A 466 -14.09 18.71 -22.51
CA THR A 466 -15.17 17.80 -22.13
C THR A 466 -14.63 16.41 -21.79
N THR A 467 -13.76 15.85 -22.64
CA THR A 467 -13.13 14.54 -22.40
C THR A 467 -12.16 14.58 -21.20
N LEU A 468 -11.46 15.70 -20.99
CA LEU A 468 -10.59 15.88 -19.82
C LEU A 468 -11.38 15.89 -18.52
N PHE A 469 -12.57 16.52 -18.49
CA PHE A 469 -13.45 16.44 -17.33
C PHE A 469 -13.89 14.99 -17.04
N ALA A 470 -14.25 14.23 -18.08
CA ALA A 470 -14.56 12.81 -17.91
C ALA A 470 -13.36 12.04 -17.32
N ALA A 471 -12.14 12.30 -17.80
CA ALA A 471 -10.93 11.71 -17.25
C ALA A 471 -10.72 12.08 -15.76
N VAL A 472 -10.98 13.33 -15.36
CA VAL A 472 -10.89 13.76 -13.95
C VAL A 472 -11.89 13.01 -13.07
N PHE A 473 -13.13 12.81 -13.53
CA PHE A 473 -14.12 12.01 -12.80
C PHE A 473 -13.69 10.53 -12.69
N LEU A 474 -13.20 9.94 -13.79
CA LEU A 474 -12.69 8.57 -13.79
C LEU A 474 -11.48 8.41 -12.86
N TYR A 475 -10.60 9.41 -12.77
CA TYR A 475 -9.47 9.38 -11.85
C TYR A 475 -9.92 9.48 -10.38
N SER A 476 -10.86 10.39 -10.09
CA SER A 476 -11.30 10.67 -8.71
C SER A 476 -12.14 9.52 -8.14
N PHE A 477 -13.05 8.95 -8.94
CA PHE A 477 -14.01 7.93 -8.50
C PHE A 477 -13.67 6.52 -8.95
N GLY A 478 -12.84 6.35 -9.98
CA GLY A 478 -12.40 5.04 -10.44
C GLY A 478 -11.46 4.38 -9.44
N SER A 479 -11.35 3.06 -9.52
CA SER A 479 -10.42 2.24 -8.73
C SER A 479 -9.42 1.52 -9.62
N GLY A 480 -8.20 1.32 -9.10
CA GLY A 480 -7.14 0.53 -9.73
C GLY A 480 -6.97 0.79 -11.24
N PRO A 481 -7.32 -0.18 -12.12
CA PRO A 481 -7.10 -0.07 -13.57
C PRO A 481 -7.80 1.12 -14.24
N ILE A 482 -8.96 1.55 -13.75
CA ILE A 482 -9.73 2.68 -14.31
C ILE A 482 -8.99 4.00 -14.10
N ARG A 483 -8.28 4.16 -12.97
CA ARG A 483 -7.43 5.33 -12.74
C ARG A 483 -6.27 5.37 -13.72
N GLY A 484 -5.68 4.22 -14.04
CA GLY A 484 -4.63 4.10 -15.06
C GLY A 484 -5.12 4.58 -16.43
N PHE A 485 -6.30 4.11 -16.87
CA PHE A 485 -6.96 4.60 -18.09
C PHE A 485 -7.17 6.12 -18.06
N ALA A 486 -7.72 6.65 -16.96
CA ALA A 486 -7.97 8.08 -16.81
C ALA A 486 -6.70 8.94 -16.95
N VAL A 487 -5.59 8.50 -16.34
CA VAL A 487 -4.30 9.18 -16.43
C VAL A 487 -3.77 9.17 -17.87
N THR A 488 -3.79 8.01 -18.54
CA THR A 488 -3.34 7.90 -19.94
C THR A 488 -4.19 8.76 -20.88
N LEU A 489 -5.51 8.80 -20.67
CA LEU A 489 -6.44 9.62 -21.43
C LEU A 489 -6.18 11.12 -21.23
N ALA A 490 -6.02 11.57 -19.98
CA ALA A 490 -5.77 12.97 -19.67
C ALA A 490 -4.43 13.46 -20.25
N ILE A 491 -3.36 12.68 -20.08
CA ILE A 491 -2.04 12.97 -20.68
C ILE A 491 -2.15 12.99 -22.20
N GLY A 492 -2.84 12.01 -22.77
CA GLY A 492 -3.08 11.90 -24.19
C GLY A 492 -3.74 13.13 -24.81
N ILE A 493 -4.79 13.63 -24.17
CA ILE A 493 -5.50 14.85 -24.58
C ILE A 493 -4.61 16.09 -24.47
N LEU A 494 -3.90 16.28 -23.36
CA LEU A 494 -3.03 17.45 -23.17
C LEU A 494 -1.88 17.48 -24.19
N THR A 495 -1.26 16.32 -24.42
CA THR A 495 -0.18 16.18 -25.40
C THR A 495 -0.72 16.33 -26.83
N SER A 496 -1.93 15.87 -27.13
CA SER A 496 -2.50 15.95 -28.49
C SER A 496 -2.88 17.38 -28.85
N MET A 497 -3.45 18.12 -27.91
CA MET A 497 -3.72 19.55 -28.05
C MET A 497 -2.43 20.33 -28.32
N PHE A 498 -1.36 20.03 -27.58
CA PHE A 498 -0.05 20.65 -27.81
C PHE A 498 0.48 20.34 -29.21
N THR A 499 0.47 19.07 -29.63
CA THR A 499 0.99 18.68 -30.95
C THR A 499 0.16 19.27 -32.09
N ALA A 500 -1.17 19.25 -32.02
CA ALA A 500 -2.03 19.78 -33.07
C ALA A 500 -1.97 21.32 -33.17
N ILE A 501 -2.03 22.03 -32.04
CA ILE A 501 -2.16 23.50 -32.01
C ILE A 501 -0.79 24.19 -32.17
N MET A 502 0.29 23.60 -31.65
CA MET A 502 1.62 24.20 -31.70
C MET A 502 2.52 23.55 -32.76
N LEU A 503 2.73 22.23 -32.71
CA LEU A 503 3.70 21.54 -33.57
C LEU A 503 3.23 21.49 -35.03
N THR A 504 2.02 20.97 -35.30
CA THR A 504 1.47 20.94 -36.67
C THR A 504 1.39 22.34 -37.27
N ARG A 505 0.90 23.32 -36.49
CA ARG A 505 0.82 24.72 -36.92
C ARG A 505 2.19 25.29 -37.27
N LEU A 506 3.21 25.04 -36.46
CA LEU A 506 4.58 25.47 -36.73
C LEU A 506 5.08 24.90 -38.05
N MET A 507 4.88 23.61 -38.28
CA MET A 507 5.29 22.94 -39.52
C MET A 507 4.58 23.50 -40.75
N VAL A 508 3.25 23.66 -40.69
CA VAL A 508 2.43 24.20 -41.77
C VAL A 508 2.84 25.64 -42.10
N VAL A 509 2.95 26.51 -41.09
CA VAL A 509 3.33 27.93 -41.28
C VAL A 509 4.75 28.05 -41.84
N GLN A 510 5.69 27.23 -41.35
CA GLN A 510 7.08 27.24 -41.82
C GLN A 510 7.18 26.77 -43.27
N TRP A 511 6.41 25.74 -43.64
CA TRP A 511 6.34 25.27 -45.02
C TRP A 511 5.74 26.33 -45.95
N LEU A 512 4.63 26.95 -45.54
CA LEU A 512 3.91 27.95 -46.33
C LEU A 512 4.79 29.19 -46.60
N ARG A 513 5.56 29.63 -45.58
CA ARG A 513 6.54 30.72 -45.71
C ARG A 513 7.67 30.40 -46.70
N ARG A 514 8.15 29.15 -46.71
CA ARG A 514 9.27 28.72 -47.58
C ARG A 514 8.84 28.51 -49.02
N ARG A 515 7.69 27.88 -49.27
CA ARG A 515 7.27 27.49 -50.62
C ARG A 515 6.32 28.47 -51.31
N ARG A 516 5.58 29.30 -50.56
CA ARG A 516 4.58 30.25 -51.09
C ARG A 516 3.72 29.65 -52.23
N PRO A 517 3.04 28.51 -51.99
CA PRO A 517 2.25 27.85 -53.02
C PRO A 517 1.05 28.72 -53.45
N THR A 518 0.73 28.68 -54.74
CA THR A 518 -0.47 29.32 -55.32
C THR A 518 -1.75 28.54 -55.01
N GLU A 519 -1.65 27.22 -54.85
CA GLU A 519 -2.75 26.32 -54.50
C GLU A 519 -2.33 25.35 -53.38
N LEU A 520 -3.28 24.96 -52.52
CA LEU A 520 -3.04 23.97 -51.47
C LEU A 520 -3.40 22.58 -51.98
N ASP A 521 -2.39 21.70 -52.11
CA ASP A 521 -2.59 20.25 -52.22
C ASP A 521 -3.09 19.75 -50.85
N LEU A 522 -4.41 19.78 -50.64
CA LEU A 522 -5.09 19.38 -49.42
C LEU A 522 -6.08 18.27 -49.66
#